data_AF-V5I725-F1
#
_entry.id   AF-V5I725-F1
#
_cell.length_a   1.000
_cell.length_b   1.000
_cell.length_c   1.000
_cell.angle_alpha   90.00
_cell.angle_beta   90.00
_cell.angle_gamma   90.00
#
_symmetry.space_group_name_H-M   'P 1'
#
loop_
_entity.id
_entity.type
_entity.pdbx_description
1 polymer ?
#
loop_
_entity_poly.entity_id
_entity_poly.type
_entity_poly.pdbx_seq_one_letter_code
_entity_poly.pdbx_strand_id
1 'polypeptide(L)'
;MSCPKEDVGRLQILQNKVMRIILNCNRDTSIKFMLDTLNWLNIGQVIEQSNLILIYKIVNKLTPPYLHNIIRTKSEIHSYDTRNNDTFYIEGINVVASKKHIFNEGIKLFNGLPNVVKGSPNIGIFKKL
;
A
#
# COMPACT_ATOMS: atom_id res chain seq x y z
N MET A 1 5.21 -5.44 -9.97
CA MET A 1 5.81 -6.49 -9.12
C MET A 1 4.88 -6.75 -7.93
N SER A 2 4.01 -7.76 -8.01
CA SER A 2 3.16 -8.18 -6.88
C SER A 2 3.93 -9.23 -6.09
N CYS A 3 4.15 -9.05 -4.79
CA CYS A 3 4.81 -10.07 -3.97
C CYS A 3 3.85 -11.28 -3.82
N PRO A 4 4.25 -12.50 -4.23
CA PRO A 4 3.46 -13.70 -4.02
C PRO A 4 3.17 -13.94 -2.53
N LYS A 5 2.00 -14.52 -2.21
CA LYS A 5 1.62 -14.80 -0.81
C LYS A 5 2.64 -15.67 -0.08
N GLU A 6 3.31 -16.57 -0.81
CA GLU A 6 4.35 -17.44 -0.28
C GLU A 6 5.57 -16.64 0.20
N ASP A 7 5.99 -15.64 -0.56
CA ASP A 7 7.12 -14.79 -0.21
C ASP A 7 6.78 -13.86 0.96
N VAL A 8 5.54 -13.35 1.02
CA VAL A 8 5.05 -12.60 2.19
C VAL A 8 5.14 -13.46 3.45
N GLY A 9 4.75 -14.73 3.38
CA GLY A 9 4.86 -15.67 4.50
C GLY A 9 6.31 -15.90 4.94
N ARG A 10 7.22 -16.09 3.98
CA ARG A 10 8.67 -16.25 4.26
C ARG A 10 9.26 -15.01 4.92
N LEU A 11 8.91 -13.82 4.43
CA LEU A 11 9.33 -12.55 5.02
C LEU A 11 8.76 -12.36 6.43
N GLN A 12 7.51 -12.75 6.68
CA GLN A 12 6.91 -12.68 8.01
C GLN A 12 7.64 -13.60 8.99
N ILE A 13 8.02 -14.80 8.57
CA ILE A 13 8.82 -15.72 9.39
C ILE A 13 10.18 -15.08 9.74
N LEU A 14 10.83 -14.44 8.77
CA LEU A 14 12.09 -13.74 9.01
C LEU A 14 11.92 -12.57 9.98
N GLN A 15 10.88 -11.75 9.80
CA GLN A 15 10.54 -10.67 10.73
C GLN A 15 10.33 -11.22 12.15
N ASN A 16 9.56 -12.30 12.30
CA ASN A 16 9.30 -12.93 13.58
C ASN A 16 10.59 -13.39 14.27
N LYS A 17 11.56 -13.94 13.52
CA LYS A 17 12.86 -14.33 14.07
C LYS A 17 13.64 -13.12 14.58
N VAL A 18 13.68 -12.04 13.81
CA VAL A 18 14.35 -10.80 14.19
C VAL A 18 13.73 -10.19 15.45
N MET A 19 12.39 -10.12 15.52
CA MET A 19 11.68 -9.61 16.69
C MET A 19 12.02 -10.41 17.96
N ARG A 20 12.11 -11.74 17.87
CA ARG A 20 12.48 -12.59 19.01
C ARG A 20 13.91 -12.32 19.50
N ILE A 21 14.84 -12.08 18.59
CA ILE A 21 16.23 -11.74 18.94
C ILE A 21 16.27 -10.40 19.67
N ILE A 22 15.56 -9.39 19.15
CA ILE A 22 15.53 -8.03 19.74
C ILE A 22 14.89 -8.04 21.13
N LEU A 23 13.74 -8.73 21.27
CA LEU A 23 13.00 -8.79 22.54
C LEU A 23 13.53 -9.84 23.51
N ASN A 24 14.52 -10.64 23.09
CA ASN A 24 15.05 -11.77 23.83
C ASN A 24 13.95 -12.67 24.44
N CYS A 25 12.95 -13.03 23.63
CA CYS A 25 11.78 -13.77 24.09
C CYS A 25 11.72 -15.20 23.53
N ASN A 26 10.95 -16.06 24.21
CA ASN A 26 10.80 -17.47 23.86
C ASN A 26 10.11 -17.66 22.50
N ARG A 27 10.19 -18.88 21.94
CA ARG A 27 9.53 -19.25 20.67
C ARG A 27 8.00 -19.15 20.75
N ASP A 28 7.42 -19.34 21.92
CA ASP A 28 5.97 -19.38 22.10
C ASP A 28 5.35 -17.99 22.34
N THR A 29 6.18 -16.95 22.46
CA THR A 29 5.70 -15.58 22.56
C THR A 29 4.87 -15.22 21.33
N SER A 30 3.67 -14.68 21.59
CA SER A 30 2.71 -14.27 20.57
C SER A 30 3.30 -13.23 19.61
N ILE A 31 3.09 -13.43 18.31
CA ILE A 31 3.55 -12.50 17.27
C ILE A 31 2.90 -11.13 17.45
N LYS A 32 1.61 -11.09 17.80
CA LYS A 32 0.90 -9.83 18.06
C LYS A 32 1.57 -9.05 19.19
N PHE A 33 1.90 -9.74 20.29
CA PHE A 33 2.60 -9.11 21.41
C PHE A 33 3.95 -8.52 20.98
N MET A 34 4.73 -9.23 20.19
CA MET A 34 6.02 -8.73 19.70
C MET A 34 5.87 -7.51 18.78
N LEU A 35 4.91 -7.53 17.87
CA LEU A 35 4.60 -6.41 16.98
C LEU A 35 4.17 -5.18 17.77
N ASP A 36 3.25 -5.35 18.73
CA ASP A 36 2.75 -4.25 19.57
C ASP A 36 3.88 -3.67 20.46
N THR A 37 4.72 -4.53 21.03
CA THR A 37 5.84 -4.12 21.89
C THR A 37 6.90 -3.32 21.11
N LEU A 38 7.17 -3.70 19.87
CA LEU A 38 8.12 -3.00 18.99
C LEU A 38 7.48 -1.84 18.22
N ASN A 39 6.15 -1.70 18.28
CA ASN A 39 5.36 -0.83 17.42
C ASN A 39 5.66 -1.07 15.92
N TRP A 40 5.77 -2.34 15.53
CA TRP A 40 6.05 -2.75 14.16
C TRP A 40 4.78 -3.19 13.43
N LEU A 41 4.73 -2.93 12.13
CA LEU A 41 3.73 -3.47 11.23
C LEU A 41 4.09 -4.89 10.82
N ASN A 42 3.09 -5.75 10.60
CA ASN A 42 3.32 -7.04 9.95
C ASN A 42 3.70 -6.84 8.47
N ILE A 43 4.31 -7.83 7.83
CA ILE A 43 4.81 -7.69 6.46
C ILE A 43 3.70 -7.35 5.45
N GLY A 44 2.48 -7.87 5.64
CA GLY A 44 1.34 -7.52 4.80
C GLY A 44 1.04 -6.02 4.87
N GLN A 45 0.96 -5.48 6.09
CA GLN A 45 0.77 -4.05 6.34
C GLN A 45 1.91 -3.20 5.81
N VAL A 46 3.17 -3.67 5.92
CA VAL A 46 4.33 -2.97 5.33
C VAL A 46 4.21 -2.85 3.81
N ILE A 47 3.76 -3.91 3.14
CA ILE A 47 3.54 -3.91 1.69
C ILE A 47 2.39 -2.96 1.33
N GLU A 48 1.26 -3.02 2.04
CA GLU A 48 0.12 -2.13 1.82
C GLU A 48 0.51 -0.66 2.01
N GLN A 49 1.21 -0.35 3.10
CA GLN A 49 1.71 1.00 3.37
C GLN A 49 2.69 1.46 2.28
N SER A 50 3.58 0.58 1.82
CA SER A 50 4.52 0.89 0.73
C SER A 50 3.80 1.19 -0.59
N ASN A 51 2.75 0.43 -0.90
CA ASN A 51 1.91 0.67 -2.08
C ASN A 51 1.22 2.03 -1.97
N LEU A 52 0.59 2.32 -0.83
CA LEU A 52 -0.08 3.60 -0.58
C LEU A 52 0.89 4.78 -0.69
N ILE A 53 2.09 4.66 -0.11
CA ILE A 53 3.13 5.68 -0.20
C ILE A 53 3.55 5.90 -1.66
N LEU A 54 3.72 4.84 -2.44
CA LEU A 54 4.07 4.96 -3.85
C LEU A 54 2.99 5.72 -4.63
N ILE A 55 1.72 5.35 -4.45
CA ILE A 55 0.60 6.05 -5.11
C ILE A 55 0.55 7.50 -4.66
N TYR A 56 0.65 7.79 -3.36
CA TYR A 56 0.71 9.17 -2.86
C TYR A 56 1.81 9.98 -3.54
N LYS A 57 3.02 9.42 -3.68
CA LYS A 57 4.13 10.09 -4.35
C LYS A 57 3.85 10.35 -5.83
N ILE A 58 3.24 9.41 -6.54
CA ILE A 58 2.88 9.57 -7.95
C ILE A 58 1.85 10.71 -8.07
N VAL A 59 0.78 10.66 -7.28
CA VAL A 59 -0.28 11.69 -7.28
C VAL A 59 0.27 13.08 -6.98
N ASN A 60 1.20 13.20 -6.04
CA ASN A 60 1.81 14.47 -5.65
C ASN A 60 3.01 14.89 -6.52
N LYS A 61 3.22 14.25 -7.67
CA LYS A 61 4.32 14.56 -8.60
C LYS A 61 5.73 14.41 -8.01
N LEU A 62 5.88 13.58 -6.98
CA LEU A 62 7.16 13.30 -6.29
C LEU A 62 7.92 12.10 -6.89
N THR A 63 7.54 11.65 -8.09
CA THR A 63 8.19 10.57 -8.82
C THR A 63 8.58 11.02 -10.23
N PRO A 64 9.45 10.27 -10.94
CA PRO A 64 9.76 10.57 -12.33
C PRO A 64 8.51 10.62 -13.25
N PRO A 65 8.54 11.42 -14.33
CA PRO A 65 7.39 11.64 -15.22
C PRO A 65 6.74 10.39 -15.78
N TYR A 66 7.53 9.36 -16.08
CA TYR A 66 6.99 8.13 -16.68
C TYR A 66 6.02 7.39 -15.75
N LEU A 67 6.13 7.55 -14.43
CA LEU A 67 5.22 6.92 -13.47
C LEU A 67 3.88 7.66 -13.37
N HIS A 68 3.87 8.98 -13.60
CA HIS A 68 2.64 9.78 -13.58
C HIS A 68 1.68 9.34 -14.68
N ASN A 69 2.22 9.06 -15.86
CA ASN A 69 1.44 8.66 -17.03
C ASN A 69 0.78 7.27 -16.89
N ILE A 70 1.14 6.50 -15.85
CA ILE A 70 0.57 5.18 -15.58
C ILE A 70 -0.77 5.30 -14.85
N ILE A 71 -0.93 6.31 -13.99
CA ILE A 71 -2.15 6.50 -13.20
C ILE A 71 -3.02 7.53 -13.91
N ARG A 72 -4.29 7.19 -14.12
CA ARG A 72 -5.27 8.09 -14.75
C ARG A 72 -6.46 8.30 -13.82
N THR A 73 -7.04 9.48 -13.88
CA THR A 73 -8.33 9.75 -13.21
C THR A 73 -9.50 9.24 -14.05
N LYS A 74 -10.68 9.06 -13.44
CA LYS A 74 -11.86 8.64 -14.21
C LYS A 74 -12.31 9.70 -15.21
N SER A 75 -12.13 10.98 -14.89
CA SER A 75 -12.43 12.11 -15.78
C SER A 75 -11.60 12.11 -17.06
N GLU A 76 -10.36 11.62 -17.01
CA GLU A 76 -9.51 11.47 -18.20
C GLU A 76 -9.98 10.35 -19.16
N ILE A 77 -10.76 9.40 -18.66
CA ILE A 77 -11.16 8.19 -19.41
C ILE A 77 -12.62 8.26 -19.84
N HIS A 78 -13.47 8.89 -19.03
CA HIS A 78 -14.90 8.99 -19.26
C HIS A 78 -15.30 10.47 -19.38
N SER A 79 -16.01 10.80 -20.46
CA SER A 79 -16.50 12.15 -20.74
C SER A 79 -17.77 12.53 -19.96
N TYR A 80 -18.39 11.58 -19.27
CA TYR A 80 -19.62 11.81 -18.49
C TYR A 80 -19.27 12.09 -17.03
N ASP A 81 -19.90 13.12 -16.46
CA ASP A 81 -19.64 13.51 -15.09
C ASP A 81 -20.25 12.51 -14.11
N THR A 82 -19.40 11.77 -13.39
CA THR A 82 -19.83 10.82 -12.36
C THR A 82 -19.53 11.38 -10.98
N ARG A 83 -20.31 10.99 -9.97
CA ARG A 83 -20.10 11.39 -8.57
C ARG A 83 -18.70 11.06 -8.01
N ASN A 84 -17.89 10.27 -8.73
CA ASN A 84 -16.54 9.85 -8.35
C ASN A 84 -15.48 10.26 -9.41
N ASN A 85 -15.69 11.35 -10.14
CA ASN A 85 -14.83 11.75 -11.26
C ASN A 85 -13.36 11.97 -10.85
N ASP A 86 -13.14 12.47 -9.63
CA ASP A 86 -11.82 12.73 -9.05
C ASP A 86 -11.11 11.48 -8.51
N THR A 87 -11.77 10.31 -8.56
CA THR A 87 -11.13 9.05 -8.14
C THR A 87 -10.26 8.48 -9.25
N PHE A 88 -9.17 7.83 -8.86
CA PHE A 88 -8.30 7.19 -9.83
C PHE A 88 -9.00 6.00 -10.48
N TYR A 89 -8.78 5.85 -11.78
CA TYR A 89 -9.31 4.74 -12.55
C TYR A 89 -8.54 3.46 -12.24
N ILE A 90 -9.28 2.36 -12.09
CA ILE A 90 -8.72 1.02 -11.95
C ILE A 90 -9.04 0.30 -13.25
N GLU A 91 -8.01 -0.14 -13.97
CA GLU A 91 -8.21 -0.90 -15.20
C GLU A 91 -9.00 -2.19 -14.90
N GLY A 92 -10.06 -2.42 -15.68
CA GLY A 92 -10.85 -3.64 -15.64
C GLY A 92 -10.09 -4.83 -16.21
N ILE A 93 -9.06 -5.31 -15.51
CA ILE A 93 -8.25 -6.45 -15.97
C ILE A 93 -8.86 -7.75 -15.45
N ASN A 94 -9.20 -8.68 -16.34
CA ASN A 94 -9.79 -9.97 -15.98
C ASN A 94 -8.78 -10.96 -15.35
N VAL A 95 -7.49 -10.74 -15.57
CA VAL A 95 -6.40 -11.58 -15.05
C VAL A 95 -6.12 -11.27 -13.57
N VAL A 96 -6.29 -12.27 -12.70
CA VAL A 96 -6.10 -12.14 -11.24
C VAL A 96 -4.69 -11.66 -10.87
N ALA A 97 -3.66 -12.12 -11.58
CA ALA A 97 -2.27 -11.69 -11.36
C ALA A 97 -2.09 -10.18 -11.64
N SER A 98 -2.74 -9.68 -12.70
CA SER A 98 -2.69 -8.27 -13.07
C SER A 98 -3.55 -7.39 -12.15
N LYS A 99 -4.63 -7.92 -11.57
CA LYS A 99 -5.38 -7.22 -10.50
C LYS A 99 -4.51 -6.95 -9.29
N LYS A 100 -3.64 -7.90 -8.93
CA LYS A 100 -2.69 -7.78 -7.81
C LYS A 100 -1.48 -6.89 -8.10
N HIS A 101 -1.40 -6.31 -9.29
CA HIS A 101 -0.31 -5.41 -9.63
C HIS A 101 -0.30 -4.20 -8.69
N ILE A 102 0.90 -3.71 -8.34
CA ILE A 102 1.10 -2.62 -7.36
C ILE A 102 0.25 -1.39 -7.66
N PHE A 103 0.08 -1.06 -8.95
CA PHE A 103 -0.77 0.05 -9.36
C PHE A 103 -2.25 -0.24 -9.11
N ASN A 104 -2.76 -1.41 -9.50
CA ASN A 104 -4.18 -1.73 -9.34
C ASN A 104 -4.59 -1.87 -7.87
N GLU A 105 -3.83 -2.63 -7.07
CA GLU A 105 -4.09 -2.75 -5.62
C GLU A 105 -3.81 -1.44 -4.91
N GLY A 106 -2.71 -0.75 -5.24
CA GLY A 106 -2.38 0.54 -4.63
C GLY A 106 -3.43 1.61 -4.91
N ILE A 107 -3.89 1.74 -6.16
CA ILE A 107 -4.95 2.67 -6.56
C ILE A 107 -6.26 2.32 -5.85
N LYS A 108 -6.59 1.03 -5.78
CA LYS A 108 -7.78 0.55 -5.06
C LYS A 108 -7.74 0.92 -3.58
N LEU A 109 -6.62 0.66 -2.91
CA LEU A 109 -6.40 1.04 -1.51
C LEU A 109 -6.47 2.57 -1.34
N PHE A 110 -5.80 3.32 -2.21
CA PHE A 110 -5.77 4.78 -2.16
C PHE A 110 -7.15 5.38 -2.36
N ASN A 111 -7.94 4.88 -3.31
CA ASN A 111 -9.32 5.31 -3.55
C ASN A 111 -10.23 5.09 -2.34
N GLY A 112 -9.98 4.02 -1.57
CA GLY A 112 -10.69 3.73 -0.32
C GLY A 112 -10.34 4.65 0.85
N LEU A 113 -9.27 5.46 0.76
CA LEU A 113 -8.87 6.36 1.84
C LEU A 113 -9.86 7.54 1.99
N PRO A 114 -10.06 8.03 3.23
CA PRO A 114 -10.77 9.28 3.46
C PRO A 114 -10.10 10.46 2.75
N ASN A 115 -10.90 11.41 2.27
CA ASN A 115 -10.38 12.58 1.54
C ASN A 115 -9.40 13.41 2.39
N VAL A 116 -9.57 13.43 3.71
CA VAL A 116 -8.65 14.09 4.66
C VAL A 116 -7.25 13.49 4.58
N VAL A 117 -7.13 12.16 4.43
CA VAL A 117 -5.85 11.46 4.34
C VAL A 117 -5.22 11.66 2.96
N LYS A 118 -6.04 11.60 1.90
CA LYS A 118 -5.59 11.85 0.51
C LYS A 118 -5.02 13.26 0.33
N GLY A 119 -5.65 14.26 0.94
CA GLY A 119 -5.22 15.65 0.94
C GLY A 119 -4.11 15.99 1.95
N SER A 120 -3.44 14.99 2.53
CA SER A 120 -2.36 15.24 3.48
C SER A 120 -1.23 16.06 2.84
N PRO A 121 -0.73 17.11 3.52
CA PRO A 121 0.15 18.11 2.90
C PRO A 121 1.58 17.60 2.69
N ASN A 122 1.99 16.54 3.39
CA ASN A 122 3.28 15.91 3.17
C ASN A 122 3.24 14.42 3.53
N ILE A 123 4.22 13.69 3.00
CA ILE A 123 4.39 12.26 3.20
C ILE A 123 4.62 11.86 4.66
N GLY A 124 5.18 12.76 5.48
CA GLY A 124 5.42 12.49 6.90
C GLY A 124 4.13 12.32 7.68
N ILE A 125 3.12 13.14 7.37
CA ILE A 125 1.78 13.03 7.94
C ILE A 125 1.05 11.82 7.37
N PHE A 126 1.15 11.58 6.05
CA PHE A 126 0.53 10.43 5.39
C PHE A 126 0.99 9.08 5.98
N LYS A 127 2.26 8.96 6.38
CA LYS A 127 2.83 7.73 6.96
C LYS A 127 2.38 7.42 8.38
N LYS A 128 1.90 8.43 9.12
CA LYS A 128 1.53 8.32 10.54
C LYS A 128 0.04 8.02 10.76
N LEU A 129 -0.75 8.10 9.68
CA LEU A 129 -2.18 7.77 9.63
C LEU A 129 -2.36 6.31 9.26
#